data_AF-A0A2N5H3K7-F1
#
_entry.id   AF-A0A2N5H3K7-F1
#
_cell.length_a   1.000
_cell.length_b   1.000
_cell.length_c   1.000
_cell.angle_alpha   90.00
_cell.angle_beta   90.00
_cell.angle_gamma   90.00
#
_symmetry.space_group_name_H-M   'P 1'
#
loop_
_entity.id
_entity.type
_entity.pdbx_description
1 polymer ?
#
loop_
_entity_poly.entity_id
_entity_poly.type
_entity_poly.pdbx_seq_one_letter_code
_entity_poly.pdbx_strand_id
1 'polypeptide(L)'
;MYRQYQEHTYGVYTYFRNIALLDMKQGDVTGDGIMDYVYLYGSKHDETEIFADNITLVIQDGRSNQISTIDLQNNAGHNAKLFLGDFSKDNIWDILVSIDSGGSGGYGIFYIYSFRNNIPRKLFDFEKYNNDYKFNVNYEDLYKVSVGSPSLDLLFTIDISYKGNDYMSQLYYENGKLKQPVKGEVLSAGALNPIVTNQKSMSYDLLVFQRIIGISNSDTLGYVENLLTWNGTQFLSARLAATILGTKLSSPSSC
;
A
#
# COMPACT_ATOMS: atom_id res chain seq x y z
N MET A 1 -33.38 60.06 14.70
CA MET A 1 -33.70 59.09 15.77
C MET A 1 -34.41 57.94 15.07
N TYR A 2 -33.93 56.71 14.96
CA TYR A 2 -33.34 55.82 15.96
C TYR A 2 -32.33 54.84 15.34
N ARG A 3 -31.52 54.27 16.24
CA ARG A 3 -30.34 53.40 16.11
C ARG A 3 -30.68 51.95 15.71
N GLN A 4 -29.72 51.33 14.99
CA GLN A 4 -29.20 49.94 15.04
C GLN A 4 -30.15 48.78 15.35
N TYR A 5 -30.01 47.67 14.60
CA TYR A 5 -29.41 46.41 15.12
C TYR A 5 -28.85 45.59 13.95
N GLN A 6 -27.55 45.28 14.01
CA GLN A 6 -26.91 44.22 13.22
C GLN A 6 -27.14 42.90 13.96
N GLU A 7 -27.69 41.90 13.29
CA GLU A 7 -27.58 40.50 13.73
C GLU A 7 -26.65 39.77 12.77
N HIS A 8 -25.45 39.46 13.27
CA HIS A 8 -24.55 38.49 12.67
C HIS A 8 -25.02 37.09 13.07
N THR A 9 -25.69 36.39 12.16
CA THR A 9 -25.93 34.95 12.30
C THR A 9 -24.77 34.18 11.67
N TYR A 10 -23.91 33.63 12.52
CA TYR A 10 -22.94 32.61 12.14
C TYR A 10 -23.71 31.35 11.75
N GLY A 11 -23.83 31.08 10.45
CA GLY A 11 -24.38 29.84 9.94
C GLY A 11 -23.49 28.65 10.33
N VAL A 12 -24.04 27.74 11.13
CA VAL A 12 -23.45 26.42 11.36
C VAL A 12 -23.66 25.61 10.09
N TYR A 13 -22.61 25.48 9.27
CA TYR A 13 -22.63 24.56 8.14
C TYR A 13 -22.53 23.11 8.66
N THR A 14 -23.66 22.49 8.97
CA THR A 14 -23.74 21.03 9.07
C THR A 14 -23.63 20.47 7.66
N TYR A 15 -22.42 20.12 7.25
CA TYR A 15 -22.21 19.32 6.05
C TYR A 15 -22.83 17.94 6.29
N PHE A 16 -23.94 17.64 5.62
CA PHE A 16 -24.48 16.28 5.56
C PHE A 16 -23.45 15.41 4.83
N ARG A 17 -22.70 14.60 5.59
CA ARG A 17 -21.87 13.55 5.01
C ARG A 17 -22.80 12.45 4.52
N ASN A 18 -22.78 12.17 3.22
CA ASN A 18 -23.56 11.08 2.65
C ASN A 18 -22.77 9.77 2.79
N ILE A 19 -23.41 8.76 3.38
CA ILE A 19 -22.86 7.40 3.39
C ILE A 19 -22.97 6.85 1.97
N ALA A 20 -21.84 6.52 1.37
CA ALA A 20 -21.72 5.97 0.04
C ALA A 20 -21.25 4.52 0.12
N LEU A 21 -21.83 3.65 -0.72
CA LEU A 21 -21.26 2.34 -1.01
C LEU A 21 -20.03 2.54 -1.92
N LEU A 22 -18.87 2.10 -1.46
CA LEU A 22 -17.59 2.26 -2.16
C LEU A 22 -17.24 1.03 -3.00
N ASP A 23 -17.46 -0.17 -2.44
CA ASP A 23 -17.33 -1.44 -3.16
C ASP A 23 -18.18 -2.52 -2.49
N MET A 24 -18.53 -3.56 -3.25
CA MET A 24 -19.23 -4.74 -2.77
C MET A 24 -18.68 -6.00 -3.44
N LYS A 25 -18.59 -7.09 -2.68
CA LYS A 25 -18.28 -8.44 -3.16
C LYS A 25 -19.20 -9.46 -2.49
N GLN A 26 -19.34 -10.61 -3.14
CA GLN A 26 -20.08 -11.75 -2.61
C GLN A 26 -19.17 -12.97 -2.61
N GLY A 27 -19.18 -13.75 -1.51
CA GLY A 27 -18.29 -14.88 -1.33
C GLY A 27 -18.48 -15.57 0.02
N ASP A 28 -18.15 -16.86 0.12
CA ASP A 28 -18.16 -17.60 1.39
C ASP A 28 -16.93 -17.20 2.22
N VAL A 29 -17.11 -16.23 3.12
CA VAL A 29 -16.05 -15.72 4.01
C VAL A 29 -16.18 -16.28 5.43
N THR A 30 -17.34 -16.88 5.75
CA THR A 30 -17.59 -17.56 7.02
C THR A 30 -17.13 -19.02 7.01
N GLY A 31 -17.03 -19.65 5.83
CA GLY A 31 -16.60 -21.03 5.61
C GLY A 31 -17.72 -22.06 5.77
N ASP A 32 -18.98 -21.65 5.63
CA ASP A 32 -20.15 -22.48 5.88
C ASP A 32 -20.82 -23.02 4.60
N GLY A 33 -20.25 -22.69 3.42
CA GLY A 33 -20.74 -23.03 2.10
C GLY A 33 -21.83 -22.10 1.54
N ILE A 34 -22.22 -21.06 2.27
CA ILE A 34 -23.23 -20.07 1.86
C ILE A 34 -22.53 -18.75 1.53
N MET A 35 -23.01 -18.09 0.48
CA MET A 35 -22.43 -16.83 0.02
C MET A 35 -22.82 -15.68 0.94
N ASP A 36 -21.81 -15.00 1.50
CA ASP A 36 -21.95 -13.79 2.30
C ASP A 36 -21.81 -12.54 1.43
N TYR A 37 -22.27 -11.40 1.95
CA TYR A 37 -22.06 -10.10 1.32
C TYR A 37 -21.05 -9.26 2.09
N VAL A 38 -20.07 -8.72 1.38
CA VAL A 38 -19.00 -7.89 1.95
C VAL A 38 -19.06 -6.52 1.29
N TYR A 39 -19.17 -5.48 2.10
CA TYR A 39 -19.32 -4.10 1.68
C TYR A 39 -18.22 -3.22 2.26
N LEU A 40 -17.81 -2.21 1.48
CA LEU A 40 -17.13 -1.03 2.00
C LEU A 40 -18.10 0.14 1.90
N TYR A 41 -18.40 0.73 3.04
CA TYR A 41 -19.08 2.02 3.12
C TYR A 41 -18.08 3.10 3.50
N GLY A 42 -18.35 4.34 3.11
CA GLY A 42 -17.62 5.50 3.60
C GLY A 42 -18.43 6.78 3.45
N SER A 43 -17.99 7.82 4.11
CA SER A 43 -18.59 9.15 4.04
C SER A 43 -17.93 9.96 2.93
N LYS A 44 -18.75 10.54 2.04
CA LYS A 44 -18.31 11.51 1.04
C LYS A 44 -18.88 12.88 1.32
N HIS A 45 -18.15 13.93 0.96
CA HIS A 45 -18.67 15.29 1.02
C HIS A 45 -19.58 15.59 -0.17
N ASP A 46 -19.20 15.10 -1.35
CA ASP A 46 -19.95 15.18 -2.59
C ASP A 46 -19.95 13.80 -3.29
N GLU A 47 -21.04 13.43 -3.98
CA GLU A 47 -21.15 12.14 -4.67
C GLU A 47 -20.10 11.95 -5.79
N THR A 48 -19.64 13.06 -6.38
CA THR A 48 -18.62 13.08 -7.44
C THR A 48 -17.20 12.91 -6.90
N GLU A 49 -16.98 13.03 -5.59
CA GLU A 49 -15.67 12.86 -4.99
C GLU A 49 -15.20 11.40 -5.04
N ILE A 50 -13.92 11.24 -5.38
CA ILE A 50 -13.22 9.96 -5.29
C ILE A 50 -12.67 9.67 -3.89
N PHE A 51 -12.57 10.70 -3.04
CA PHE A 51 -12.15 10.57 -1.65
C PHE A 51 -13.33 10.16 -0.78
N ALA A 52 -13.08 9.32 0.21
CA ALA A 52 -14.01 9.01 1.28
C ALA A 52 -13.26 8.92 2.61
N ASP A 53 -13.92 9.30 3.71
CA ASP A 53 -13.47 9.07 5.07
C ASP A 53 -14.45 8.18 5.83
N ASN A 54 -14.11 7.76 7.06
CA ASN A 54 -14.90 6.80 7.85
C ASN A 54 -15.21 5.52 7.04
N ILE A 55 -14.21 5.02 6.31
CA ILE A 55 -14.34 3.81 5.52
C ILE A 55 -14.46 2.62 6.47
N THR A 56 -15.56 1.89 6.36
CA THR A 56 -15.93 0.82 7.28
C THR A 56 -16.21 -0.46 6.49
N LEU A 57 -15.64 -1.57 6.96
CA LEU A 57 -15.90 -2.89 6.41
C LEU A 57 -17.15 -3.49 7.07
N VAL A 58 -18.11 -3.90 6.25
CA VAL A 58 -19.36 -4.51 6.71
C VAL A 58 -19.53 -5.87 6.07
N ILE A 59 -19.79 -6.90 6.87
CA ILE A 59 -20.10 -8.26 6.42
C ILE A 59 -21.52 -8.61 6.83
N GLN A 60 -22.32 -9.10 5.88
CA GLN A 60 -23.63 -9.69 6.14
C GLN A 60 -23.56 -11.20 5.86
N ASP A 61 -23.76 -11.99 6.91
CA ASP A 61 -23.83 -13.44 6.84
C ASP A 61 -25.03 -13.87 5.98
N GLY A 62 -24.78 -14.64 4.92
CA GLY A 62 -25.80 -15.09 3.98
C GLY A 62 -26.79 -16.10 4.56
N ARG A 63 -26.40 -16.83 5.62
CA ARG A 63 -27.26 -17.79 6.33
C ARG A 63 -28.16 -17.10 7.33
N SER A 64 -27.60 -16.23 8.17
CA SER A 64 -28.29 -15.68 9.33
C SER A 64 -28.82 -14.25 9.12
N ASN A 65 -28.34 -13.55 8.09
CA ASN A 65 -28.50 -12.10 7.88
C ASN A 65 -27.93 -11.25 9.02
N GLN A 66 -27.10 -11.81 9.90
CA GLN A 66 -26.38 -11.03 10.90
C GLN A 66 -25.37 -10.12 10.21
N ILE A 67 -25.28 -8.88 10.72
CA ILE A 67 -24.37 -7.86 10.21
C ILE A 67 -23.23 -7.69 11.22
N SER A 68 -22.00 -7.76 10.72
CA SER A 68 -20.79 -7.46 11.47
C SER A 68 -20.06 -6.28 10.84
N THR A 69 -19.49 -5.43 11.68
CA THR A 69 -18.82 -4.21 11.28
C THR A 69 -17.41 -4.20 11.84
N ILE A 70 -16.43 -3.86 11.00
CA ILE A 70 -15.02 -3.77 11.37
C ILE A 70 -14.54 -2.36 11.05
N ASP A 71 -14.17 -1.63 12.10
CA ASP A 71 -13.55 -0.32 11.98
C ASP A 71 -12.07 -0.45 11.58
N LEU A 72 -11.68 0.27 10.53
CA LEU A 72 -10.31 0.30 10.06
C LEU A 72 -9.54 1.41 10.80
N GLN A 73 -8.30 1.13 11.20
CA GLN A 73 -7.49 2.09 11.96
C GLN A 73 -7.18 3.35 11.12
N ASN A 74 -6.71 3.15 9.89
CA ASN A 74 -6.64 4.17 8.85
C ASN A 74 -7.76 3.90 7.85
N ASN A 75 -8.71 4.83 7.73
CA ASN A 75 -9.99 4.62 7.09
C ASN A 75 -10.40 5.79 6.16
N ALA A 76 -9.43 6.51 5.61
CA ALA A 76 -9.68 7.63 4.73
C ALA A 76 -8.71 7.61 3.54
N GLY A 77 -9.22 7.88 2.35
CA GLY A 77 -8.44 7.86 1.13
C GLY A 77 -9.31 7.74 -0.12
N HIS A 78 -8.70 7.30 -1.20
CA HIS A 78 -9.30 7.18 -2.52
C HIS A 78 -9.41 5.72 -2.95
N ASN A 79 -10.28 5.45 -3.92
CA ASN A 79 -10.35 4.16 -4.61
C ASN A 79 -10.42 2.92 -3.68
N ALA A 80 -11.17 3.02 -2.58
CA ALA A 80 -11.35 1.91 -1.65
C ALA A 80 -11.97 0.69 -2.36
N LYS A 81 -11.35 -0.48 -2.23
CA LYS A 81 -11.72 -1.70 -2.97
C LYS A 81 -11.62 -2.95 -2.11
N LEU A 82 -12.43 -3.94 -2.47
CA LEU A 82 -12.45 -5.29 -1.90
C LEU A 82 -11.86 -6.31 -2.87
N PHE A 83 -11.15 -7.27 -2.32
CA PHE A 83 -10.80 -8.53 -2.99
C PHE A 83 -11.06 -9.69 -2.02
N LEU A 84 -11.70 -10.76 -2.51
CA LEU A 84 -11.96 -11.98 -1.74
C LEU A 84 -11.08 -13.11 -2.29
N GLY A 85 -10.37 -13.81 -1.41
CA GLY A 85 -9.55 -14.95 -1.80
C GLY A 85 -8.93 -15.66 -0.60
N ASP A 86 -8.56 -16.92 -0.76
CA ASP A 86 -7.93 -17.70 0.30
C ASP A 86 -6.48 -17.25 0.52
N PHE A 87 -6.27 -16.43 1.55
CA PHE A 87 -4.97 -15.89 1.95
C PHE A 87 -4.33 -16.72 3.06
N SER A 88 -5.16 -17.27 3.96
CA SER A 88 -4.75 -18.08 5.11
C SER A 88 -4.52 -19.56 4.79
N LYS A 89 -4.71 -19.96 3.52
CA LYS A 89 -4.48 -21.30 2.98
C LYS A 89 -5.33 -22.37 3.67
N ASP A 90 -6.55 -22.01 4.07
CA ASP A 90 -7.49 -22.91 4.73
C ASP A 90 -8.76 -23.20 3.90
N ASN A 91 -8.77 -22.77 2.63
CA ASN A 91 -9.86 -22.86 1.66
C ASN A 91 -11.11 -22.02 1.99
N ILE A 92 -11.01 -21.07 2.93
CA ILE A 92 -12.06 -20.08 3.20
C ILE A 92 -11.59 -18.74 2.65
N TRP A 93 -12.50 -17.97 2.03
CA TRP A 93 -12.10 -16.69 1.48
C TRP A 93 -11.88 -15.67 2.60
N ASP A 94 -10.71 -15.05 2.58
CA ASP A 94 -10.36 -13.92 3.41
C ASP A 94 -10.62 -12.62 2.62
N ILE A 95 -10.70 -11.50 3.34
CA ILE A 95 -11.12 -10.19 2.82
C ILE A 95 -9.92 -9.26 2.80
N LEU A 96 -9.47 -8.87 1.60
CA LEU A 96 -8.50 -7.78 1.41
C LEU A 96 -9.24 -6.46 1.19
N VAL A 97 -8.91 -5.47 2.01
CA VAL A 97 -9.29 -4.06 1.84
C VAL A 97 -8.07 -3.27 1.38
N SER A 98 -8.22 -2.54 0.28
CA SER A 98 -7.20 -1.64 -0.27
C SER A 98 -7.74 -0.23 -0.41
N ILE A 99 -6.98 0.78 0.04
CA ILE A 99 -7.33 2.20 -0.08
C ILE A 99 -6.08 2.96 -0.52
N ASP A 100 -6.19 3.81 -1.52
CA ASP A 100 -5.08 4.69 -1.93
C ASP A 100 -5.04 5.89 -0.97
N SER A 101 -3.91 6.16 -0.30
CA SER A 101 -3.85 7.32 0.62
C SER A 101 -3.90 8.66 -0.12
N GLY A 102 -3.60 8.67 -1.42
CA GLY A 102 -3.36 9.87 -2.20
C GLY A 102 -1.95 10.46 -2.01
N GLY A 103 -1.71 11.61 -2.63
CA GLY A 103 -0.42 12.32 -2.58
C GLY A 103 0.66 11.77 -3.51
N SER A 104 1.80 12.46 -3.58
CA SER A 104 2.90 12.11 -4.49
C SER A 104 3.76 10.91 -4.03
N GLY A 105 3.60 10.48 -2.77
CA GLY A 105 4.23 9.28 -2.23
C GLY A 105 3.63 7.99 -2.80
N GLY A 106 2.38 8.03 -3.26
CA GLY A 106 1.68 6.87 -3.80
C GLY A 106 1.53 5.74 -2.78
N TYR A 107 1.23 6.07 -1.52
CA TYR A 107 1.09 5.08 -0.46
C TYR A 107 -0.29 4.41 -0.54
N GLY A 108 -0.33 3.15 -0.14
CA GLY A 108 -1.56 2.41 0.04
C GLY A 108 -1.77 2.00 1.49
N ILE A 109 -3.04 1.88 1.84
CA ILE A 109 -3.54 1.37 3.12
C ILE A 109 -4.14 0.01 2.81
N PHE A 110 -3.62 -1.03 3.49
CA PHE A 110 -4.00 -2.40 3.21
C PHE A 110 -4.28 -3.18 4.50
N TYR A 111 -5.39 -3.91 4.52
CA TYR A 111 -5.73 -4.85 5.58
C TYR A 111 -6.25 -6.15 4.99
N ILE A 112 -5.91 -7.26 5.63
CA ILE A 112 -6.54 -8.56 5.32
C ILE A 112 -7.21 -9.07 6.59
N TYR A 113 -8.48 -9.47 6.48
CA TYR A 113 -9.24 -10.06 7.57
C TYR A 113 -9.73 -11.45 7.17
N SER A 114 -9.58 -12.42 8.06
CA SER A 114 -10.40 -13.63 8.04
C SER A 114 -11.70 -13.35 8.78
N PHE A 115 -12.80 -13.90 8.28
CA PHE A 115 -14.10 -13.84 8.95
C PHE A 115 -14.68 -15.24 9.23
N ARG A 116 -13.80 -16.24 9.26
CA ARG A 116 -14.14 -17.63 9.51
C ARG A 116 -15.00 -17.79 10.76
N ASN A 117 -16.07 -18.58 10.64
CA ASN A 117 -17.05 -18.83 11.70
C ASN A 117 -17.63 -17.55 12.32
N ASN A 118 -17.78 -16.48 11.54
CA ASN A 118 -18.26 -15.17 12.00
C ASN A 118 -17.34 -14.48 13.03
N ILE A 119 -16.05 -14.84 13.08
CA ILE A 119 -15.07 -14.26 14.01
C ILE A 119 -14.04 -13.45 13.21
N PRO A 120 -14.01 -12.11 13.33
CA PRO A 120 -13.05 -11.29 12.62
C PRO A 120 -11.64 -11.47 13.20
N ARG A 121 -10.68 -11.78 12.33
CA ARG A 121 -9.25 -11.86 12.66
C ARG A 121 -8.42 -11.11 11.63
N LYS A 122 -7.72 -10.06 12.04
CA LYS A 122 -6.77 -9.34 11.18
C LYS A 122 -5.55 -10.22 10.89
N LEU A 123 -5.30 -10.52 9.62
CA LEU A 123 -4.18 -11.31 9.11
C LEU A 123 -3.02 -10.45 8.63
N PHE A 124 -3.32 -9.27 8.08
CA PHE A 124 -2.34 -8.33 7.55
C PHE A 124 -2.72 -6.90 7.92
N ASP A 125 -1.69 -6.09 8.20
CA ASP A 125 -1.79 -4.67 8.49
C ASP A 125 -0.58 -3.96 7.87
N PHE A 126 -0.82 -2.98 6.99
CA PHE A 126 0.25 -2.28 6.28
C PHE A 126 1.21 -1.51 7.21
N GLU A 127 0.74 -0.95 8.33
CA GLU A 127 1.61 -0.24 9.28
C GLU A 127 2.56 -1.22 9.97
N LYS A 128 2.03 -2.39 10.36
CA LYS A 128 2.86 -3.46 10.92
C LYS A 128 3.89 -3.92 9.90
N TYR A 129 3.48 -4.16 8.66
CA TYR A 129 4.39 -4.56 7.58
C TYR A 129 5.53 -3.53 7.39
N ASN A 130 5.20 -2.25 7.25
CA ASN A 130 6.19 -1.18 7.07
C ASN A 130 7.16 -1.08 8.26
N ASN A 131 6.70 -1.39 9.47
CA ASN A 131 7.55 -1.39 10.65
C ASN A 131 8.47 -2.62 10.75
N ASP A 132 7.99 -3.79 10.32
CA ASP A 132 8.76 -5.05 10.32
C ASP A 132 9.81 -5.08 9.19
N TYR A 133 9.51 -4.47 8.03
CA TYR A 133 10.37 -4.43 6.84
C TYR A 133 10.89 -3.01 6.57
N LYS A 134 11.82 -2.56 7.43
CA LYS A 134 12.53 -1.29 7.25
C LYS A 134 13.75 -1.45 6.35
N PHE A 135 14.09 -0.36 5.66
CA PHE A 135 15.22 -0.30 4.76
C PHE A 135 16.11 0.89 5.05
N ASN A 136 17.41 0.71 4.81
CA ASN A 136 18.39 1.77 4.81
C ASN A 136 18.87 1.99 3.38
N VAL A 137 18.76 3.22 2.88
CA VAL A 137 19.22 3.58 1.53
C VAL A 137 20.35 4.59 1.64
N ASN A 138 21.56 4.20 1.22
CA ASN A 138 22.72 5.09 1.25
C ASN A 138 23.35 5.16 -0.12
N TYR A 139 23.75 6.37 -0.52
CA TYR A 139 24.63 6.51 -1.66
C TYR A 139 26.02 6.05 -1.23
N GLU A 140 26.71 5.38 -2.14
CA GLU A 140 28.06 4.87 -1.98
C GLU A 140 28.95 5.46 -3.09
N ASP A 141 30.27 5.36 -2.90
CA ASP A 141 31.24 5.68 -3.93
C ASP A 141 31.01 4.87 -5.22
N LEU A 142 31.53 5.40 -6.32
CA LEU A 142 31.48 4.81 -7.66
C LEU A 142 30.04 4.65 -8.17
N TYR A 143 29.22 5.68 -7.97
CA TYR A 143 27.86 5.80 -8.53
C TYR A 143 26.94 4.64 -8.15
N LYS A 144 27.03 4.20 -6.89
CA LYS A 144 26.24 3.11 -6.34
C LYS A 144 25.30 3.61 -5.26
N VAL A 145 24.18 2.93 -5.10
CA VAL A 145 23.26 3.10 -3.98
C VAL A 145 23.05 1.74 -3.33
N SER A 146 23.36 1.66 -2.04
CA SER A 146 23.07 0.50 -1.22
C SER A 146 21.65 0.58 -0.66
N VAL A 147 20.92 -0.54 -0.71
CA VAL A 147 19.58 -0.70 -0.13
C VAL A 147 19.64 -1.91 0.78
N GLY A 148 19.80 -1.66 2.08
CA GLY A 148 19.89 -2.70 3.10
C GLY A 148 18.53 -3.01 3.73
N SER A 149 18.24 -4.29 3.94
CA SER A 149 17.11 -4.79 4.74
C SER A 149 17.64 -5.48 6.00
N PRO A 150 17.76 -4.76 7.13
CA PRO A 150 18.39 -5.32 8.33
C PRO A 150 17.62 -6.50 8.93
N SER A 151 16.28 -6.50 8.85
CA SER A 151 15.46 -7.58 9.41
C SER A 151 15.61 -8.90 8.66
N LEU A 152 16.07 -8.87 7.41
CA LEU A 152 16.31 -10.05 6.58
C LEU A 152 17.79 -10.32 6.31
N ASP A 153 18.70 -9.48 6.83
CA ASP A 153 20.15 -9.53 6.55
C ASP A 153 20.48 -9.53 5.05
N LEU A 154 19.83 -8.62 4.30
CA LEU A 154 20.01 -8.49 2.85
C LEU A 154 20.58 -7.12 2.48
N LEU A 155 21.44 -7.10 1.46
CA LEU A 155 21.99 -5.89 0.87
C LEU A 155 21.84 -5.94 -0.66
N PHE A 156 21.17 -4.94 -1.22
CA PHE A 156 21.08 -4.73 -2.66
C PHE A 156 21.94 -3.54 -3.05
N THR A 157 22.51 -3.57 -4.24
CA THR A 157 23.31 -2.46 -4.79
C THR A 157 22.76 -2.08 -6.14
N ILE A 158 22.37 -0.82 -6.28
CA ILE A 158 21.88 -0.23 -7.53
C ILE A 158 23.02 0.60 -8.14
N ASP A 159 23.38 0.33 -9.38
CA ASP A 159 24.25 1.21 -10.17
C ASP A 159 23.40 2.33 -10.77
N ILE A 160 23.68 3.57 -10.39
CA ILE A 160 22.94 4.75 -10.84
C ILE A 160 23.62 5.51 -11.98
N SER A 161 24.70 4.99 -12.56
CA SER A 161 25.47 5.64 -13.64
C SER A 161 24.61 6.06 -14.83
N TYR A 162 23.47 5.40 -15.04
CA TYR A 162 22.49 5.73 -16.08
C TYR A 162 21.80 7.10 -15.92
N LYS A 163 21.87 7.73 -14.73
CA LYS A 163 21.25 9.05 -14.47
C LYS A 163 22.00 10.22 -15.13
N GLY A 164 23.21 9.97 -15.65
CA GLY A 164 23.96 10.95 -16.43
C GLY A 164 24.76 11.97 -15.60
N ASN A 165 25.61 12.72 -16.29
CA ASN A 165 26.61 13.58 -15.66
C ASN A 165 26.02 14.74 -14.84
N ASP A 166 24.91 15.33 -15.30
CA ASP A 166 24.25 16.43 -14.59
C ASP A 166 23.77 16.01 -13.21
N TYR A 167 23.30 14.76 -13.08
CA TYR A 167 22.93 14.18 -11.79
C TYR A 167 24.18 13.84 -10.97
N MET A 168 25.16 13.15 -11.56
CA MET A 168 26.35 12.68 -10.83
C MET A 168 27.21 13.82 -10.29
N SER A 169 27.42 14.87 -11.08
CA SER A 169 28.26 16.01 -10.70
C SER A 169 27.72 16.78 -9.48
N GLN A 170 26.43 16.64 -9.14
CA GLN A 170 25.85 17.19 -7.92
C GLN A 170 26.31 16.43 -6.67
N LEU A 171 26.53 15.11 -6.78
CA LEU A 171 26.74 14.22 -5.63
C LEU A 171 28.18 13.72 -5.50
N TYR A 172 28.91 13.62 -6.62
CA TYR A 172 30.21 12.97 -6.71
C TYR A 172 31.30 13.92 -7.24
N TYR A 173 32.53 13.69 -6.80
CA TYR A 173 33.73 14.18 -7.47
C TYR A 173 33.97 13.39 -8.76
N GLU A 174 34.80 13.92 -9.67
CA GLU A 174 35.10 13.27 -10.97
C GLU A 174 35.70 11.86 -10.83
N ASN A 175 36.38 11.58 -9.70
CA ASN A 175 36.92 10.25 -9.39
C ASN A 175 35.86 9.26 -8.87
N GLY A 176 34.58 9.63 -8.87
CA GLY A 176 33.47 8.81 -8.40
C GLY A 176 33.33 8.75 -6.88
N LYS A 177 34.10 9.53 -6.11
CA LYS A 177 33.95 9.61 -4.65
C LYS A 177 32.78 10.54 -4.28
N LEU A 178 31.97 10.14 -3.31
CA LEU A 178 30.91 11.00 -2.77
C LEU A 178 31.49 12.26 -2.14
N LYS A 179 30.86 13.40 -2.42
CA LYS A 179 31.23 14.69 -1.82
C LYS A 179 30.91 14.74 -0.33
N GLN A 180 29.78 14.15 0.05
CA GLN A 180 29.31 14.03 1.42
C GLN A 180 28.33 12.83 1.52
N PRO A 181 28.04 12.32 2.73
CA PRO A 181 27.03 11.28 2.90
C PRO A 181 25.66 11.74 2.38
N VAL A 182 25.01 10.90 1.57
CA VAL A 182 23.67 11.13 1.03
C VAL A 182 22.82 9.90 1.27
N LYS A 183 21.56 10.12 1.64
CA LYS A 183 20.58 9.06 1.89
C LYS A 183 19.44 9.15 0.89
N GLY A 184 18.94 7.98 0.50
CA GLY A 184 17.64 7.85 -0.11
C GLY A 184 16.64 7.30 0.91
N GLU A 185 15.52 6.79 0.42
CA GLU A 185 14.50 6.16 1.25
C GLU A 185 13.77 5.06 0.48
N VAL A 186 13.33 4.01 1.19
CA VAL A 186 12.27 3.13 0.69
C VAL A 186 10.97 3.59 1.32
N LEU A 187 10.04 4.00 0.47
CA LEU A 187 8.74 4.52 0.88
C LEU A 187 7.85 3.44 1.50
N SER A 188 6.76 3.86 2.16
CA SER A 188 5.68 2.96 2.61
C SER A 188 5.15 2.11 1.45
N ALA A 189 4.59 0.93 1.77
CA ALA A 189 3.87 0.09 0.81
C ALA A 189 2.93 0.92 -0.07
N GLY A 190 3.16 0.89 -1.38
CA GLY A 190 2.34 1.59 -2.38
C GLY A 190 1.36 0.67 -3.09
N ALA A 191 1.66 -0.63 -3.15
CA ALA A 191 0.74 -1.64 -3.67
C ALA A 191 0.87 -2.95 -2.91
N LEU A 192 -0.25 -3.65 -2.75
CA LEU A 192 -0.35 -5.01 -2.24
C LEU A 192 -1.15 -5.84 -3.24
N ASN A 193 -0.47 -6.72 -3.97
CA ASN A 193 -1.08 -7.50 -5.04
C ASN A 193 -1.25 -8.96 -4.62
N PRO A 194 -2.48 -9.50 -4.59
CA PRO A 194 -2.71 -10.94 -4.49
C PRO A 194 -2.13 -11.66 -5.70
N ILE A 195 -1.30 -12.68 -5.48
CA ILE A 195 -0.73 -13.50 -6.56
C ILE A 195 -0.88 -15.00 -6.28
N VAL A 196 -1.14 -15.78 -7.32
CA VAL A 196 -1.19 -17.24 -7.25
C VAL A 196 0.19 -17.80 -7.56
N THR A 197 0.90 -18.26 -6.54
CA THR A 197 2.23 -18.89 -6.67
C THR A 197 2.16 -20.41 -6.78
N ASN A 198 1.10 -21.02 -6.22
CA ASN A 198 0.82 -22.45 -6.32
C ASN A 198 -0.54 -22.67 -7.00
N GLN A 199 -0.50 -23.01 -8.29
CA GLN A 199 -1.70 -23.26 -9.09
C GLN A 199 -2.54 -24.45 -8.60
N LYS A 200 -1.99 -25.31 -7.72
CA LYS A 200 -2.72 -26.46 -7.17
C LYS A 200 -3.59 -26.11 -5.96
N SER A 201 -3.27 -25.06 -5.21
CA SER A 201 -3.97 -24.73 -3.95
C SER A 201 -4.99 -23.61 -4.07
N MET A 202 -5.12 -22.95 -5.23
CA MET A 202 -6.02 -21.79 -5.44
C MET A 202 -5.90 -20.65 -4.40
N SER A 203 -4.86 -20.68 -3.57
CA SER A 203 -4.58 -19.73 -2.51
C SER A 203 -3.68 -18.60 -3.01
N TYR A 204 -3.74 -17.46 -2.34
CA TYR A 204 -3.00 -16.26 -2.69
C TYR A 204 -1.85 -15.99 -1.73
N ASP A 205 -0.67 -15.76 -2.31
CA ASP A 205 0.42 -15.03 -1.66
C ASP A 205 0.27 -13.53 -1.97
N LEU A 206 1.12 -12.69 -1.36
CA LEU A 206 1.06 -11.24 -1.53
C LEU A 206 2.36 -10.71 -2.11
N LEU A 207 2.29 -9.86 -3.12
CA LEU A 207 3.43 -9.11 -3.63
C LEU A 207 3.30 -7.64 -3.24
N VAL A 208 4.16 -7.21 -2.32
CA VAL A 208 4.24 -5.81 -1.87
C VAL A 208 5.22 -5.04 -2.73
N PHE A 209 4.82 -3.85 -3.18
CA PHE A 209 5.70 -2.91 -3.89
C PHE A 209 5.95 -1.66 -3.05
N GLN A 210 7.22 -1.31 -2.90
CA GLN A 210 7.67 -0.07 -2.26
C GLN A 210 8.64 0.65 -3.18
N ARG A 211 8.48 1.96 -3.35
CA ARG A 211 9.37 2.74 -4.21
C ARG A 211 10.65 3.10 -3.48
N ILE A 212 11.78 2.92 -4.16
CA ILE A 212 13.10 3.36 -3.71
C ILE A 212 13.33 4.75 -4.32
N ILE A 213 13.45 5.76 -3.48
CA ILE A 213 13.71 7.14 -3.90
C ILE A 213 15.11 7.59 -3.50
N GLY A 214 15.67 8.49 -4.30
CA GLY A 214 16.96 9.11 -4.08
C GLY A 214 16.85 10.42 -3.32
N ILE A 215 17.47 11.48 -3.85
CA ILE A 215 17.57 12.80 -3.20
C ILE A 215 16.25 13.58 -3.13
N SER A 216 15.21 13.11 -3.83
CA SER A 216 13.88 13.70 -3.80
C SER A 216 12.81 12.63 -4.09
N ASN A 217 11.55 12.91 -3.75
CA ASN A 217 10.44 11.99 -4.02
C ASN A 217 10.20 11.73 -5.52
N SER A 218 10.60 12.66 -6.40
CA SER A 218 10.53 12.46 -7.87
C SER A 218 11.69 11.63 -8.42
N ASP A 219 12.76 11.45 -7.64
CA ASP A 219 13.94 10.70 -8.03
C ASP A 219 13.79 9.21 -7.73
N THR A 220 13.01 8.51 -8.56
CA THR A 220 12.88 7.05 -8.42
C THR A 220 14.16 6.35 -8.85
N LEU A 221 14.71 5.52 -7.97
CA LEU A 221 15.88 4.67 -8.23
C LEU A 221 15.47 3.25 -8.60
N GLY A 222 14.33 2.79 -8.08
CA GLY A 222 13.83 1.44 -8.31
C GLY A 222 12.68 1.11 -7.38
N TYR A 223 12.43 -0.19 -7.19
CA TYR A 223 11.38 -0.71 -6.33
C TYR A 223 11.91 -1.87 -5.49
N VAL A 224 11.44 -1.96 -4.26
CA VAL A 224 11.47 -3.21 -3.49
C VAL A 224 10.21 -3.99 -3.82
N GLU A 225 10.41 -5.26 -4.16
CA GLU A 225 9.36 -6.24 -4.37
C GLU A 225 9.48 -7.33 -3.31
N ASN A 226 8.50 -7.41 -2.42
CA ASN A 226 8.47 -8.38 -1.33
C ASN A 226 7.34 -9.39 -1.52
N LEU A 227 7.70 -10.62 -1.87
CA LEU A 227 6.78 -11.74 -1.91
C LEU A 227 6.57 -12.28 -0.49
N LEU A 228 5.38 -12.11 0.04
CA LEU A 228 4.96 -12.65 1.32
C LEU A 228 4.12 -13.91 1.13
N THR A 229 4.41 -14.92 1.93
CA THR A 229 3.63 -16.17 1.97
C THR A 229 3.08 -16.43 3.35
N TRP A 230 1.84 -16.91 3.43
CA TRP A 230 1.25 -17.33 4.69
C TRP A 230 1.91 -18.63 5.19
N ASN A 231 2.38 -18.62 6.44
CA ASN A 231 3.03 -19.77 7.07
C ASN A 231 2.12 -20.57 8.03
N GLY A 232 0.84 -20.20 8.12
CA GLY A 232 -0.13 -20.76 9.08
C GLY A 232 -0.52 -19.78 10.19
N THR A 233 0.31 -18.77 10.49
CA THR A 233 0.05 -17.77 11.56
C THR A 233 0.20 -16.33 11.11
N GLN A 234 1.12 -16.05 10.19
CA GLN A 234 1.37 -14.72 9.66
C GLN A 234 1.97 -14.77 8.25
N PHE A 235 1.98 -13.62 7.59
CA PHE A 235 2.71 -13.43 6.35
C PHE A 235 4.20 -13.20 6.61
N LEU A 236 5.06 -14.00 5.97
CA LEU A 236 6.52 -13.86 6.04
C LEU A 236 7.11 -13.64 4.64
N SER A 237 8.19 -12.88 4.57
CA SER A 237 8.95 -12.71 3.32
C SER A 237 9.52 -14.05 2.86
N ALA A 238 9.04 -14.53 1.71
CA ALA A 238 9.55 -15.69 1.02
C ALA A 238 10.63 -15.32 0.01
N ARG A 239 10.53 -14.12 -0.57
CA ARG A 239 11.51 -13.58 -1.51
C ARG A 239 11.44 -12.06 -1.53
N LEU A 240 12.59 -11.42 -1.39
CA LEU A 240 12.76 -9.99 -1.54
C LEU A 240 13.66 -9.70 -2.73
N ALA A 241 13.27 -8.75 -3.57
CA ALA A 241 14.07 -8.26 -4.69
C ALA A 241 14.10 -6.73 -4.72
N ALA A 242 15.19 -6.18 -5.23
CA ALA A 242 15.28 -4.78 -5.64
C ALA A 242 15.30 -4.73 -7.17
N THR A 243 14.32 -4.07 -7.78
CA THR A 243 14.16 -3.96 -9.23
C THR A 243 14.41 -2.54 -9.71
N ILE A 244 14.97 -2.40 -10.91
CA ILE A 244 15.31 -1.12 -11.52
C ILE A 244 14.61 -0.96 -12.87
N LEU A 245 14.37 0.28 -13.28
CA LEU A 245 13.79 0.57 -14.59
C LEU A 245 14.82 0.35 -15.70
N GLY A 246 14.37 -0.18 -16.83
CA GLY A 246 15.20 -0.33 -18.02
C GLY A 246 15.64 1.03 -18.58
N THR A 247 16.87 1.09 -19.08
CA THR A 247 17.42 2.28 -19.75
C THR A 247 17.48 2.02 -21.25
N LYS A 248 17.49 3.09 -22.06
CA LYS A 248 17.74 2.94 -23.51
C LYS A 248 19.12 2.31 -23.72
N LEU A 249 19.24 1.41 -24.70
CA LEU A 249 20.53 0.93 -25.16
C LEU A 249 21.35 2.12 -25.66
N SER A 250 22.60 2.22 -25.23
CA SER A 250 23.53 3.21 -25.77
C SER A 250 23.68 2.96 -27.28
N SER A 251 23.24 3.89 -28.12
CA SER A 251 23.66 3.87 -29.52
C SER A 251 25.18 4.03 -29.55
N PRO A 252 25.94 3.20 -30.28
CA PRO A 252 27.35 3.51 -30.50
C PRO A 252 27.37 4.87 -31.19
N SER A 253 27.98 5.86 -30.54
CA SER A 253 28.29 7.14 -31.13
C SER A 253 29.05 6.86 -32.41
N SER A 254 28.43 7.16 -33.56
CA SER A 254 29.09 7.16 -34.86
C SER A 254 30.33 8.04 -34.75
N CYS A 255 31.50 7.40 -34.85
CA CYS A 255 32.80 8.05 -35.02
C CYS A 255 32.84 8.87 -36.31
#